data_AF-A0A1F4XE78-F1
#
_entry.id   AF-A0A1F4XE78-F1
#
_cell.length_a   1.000
_cell.length_b   1.000
_cell.length_c   1.000
_cell.angle_alpha   90.00
_cell.angle_beta   90.00
_cell.angle_gamma   90.00
#
_symmetry.space_group_name_H-M   'P 1'
#
loop_
_entity.id
_entity.type
_entity.pdbx_description
1 polymer ?
#
loop_
_entity_poly.entity_id
_entity_poly.type
_entity_poly.pdbx_seq_one_letter_code
_entity_poly.pdbx_strand_id
1 'polypeptide(L)'
;MKIKTIFIAGIIQGSKKGKVLHNQDYRKDLKRILNKYFPEARIIDPVAVHPESVYYTYETGKKVFHNSIRQALSSDLVIAYLPEASMGTAIEMWECHRKKVPVWTISPLKENWVVKFLSRKVFSSTKELEGYLGKCSGGL
;
A
#
# COMPACT_ATOMS: atom_id res chain seq x y z
N MET A 1 -7.40 16.84 6.43
CA MET A 1 -7.18 15.87 7.54
C MET A 1 -5.68 15.71 7.69
N LYS A 2 -5.08 15.94 8.87
CA LYS A 2 -3.61 15.86 9.00
C LYS A 2 -3.16 14.39 8.95
N ILE A 3 -2.59 13.98 7.83
CA ILE A 3 -2.01 12.65 7.63
C ILE A 3 -0.66 12.61 8.36
N LYS A 4 -0.55 11.78 9.41
CA LYS A 4 0.68 11.59 10.21
C LYS A 4 1.31 10.23 10.03
N THR A 5 0.55 9.21 9.63
CA THR A 5 1.07 7.87 9.33
C THR A 5 0.51 7.38 8.00
N ILE A 6 1.40 6.92 7.11
CA ILE A 6 1.05 6.36 5.81
C ILE A 6 1.59 4.95 5.71
N PHE A 7 0.75 3.99 5.36
CA PHE A 7 1.13 2.61 5.11
C PHE A 7 1.25 2.33 3.61
N ILE A 8 2.38 1.75 3.17
CA ILE A 8 2.58 1.32 1.78
C ILE A 8 2.23 -0.17 1.67
N ALA A 9 0.98 -0.43 1.31
CA ALA A 9 0.53 -1.72 0.83
C ALA A 9 0.97 -1.89 -0.64
N GLY A 10 1.20 -3.13 -1.06
CA GLY A 10 1.49 -3.38 -2.46
C GLY A 10 1.89 -4.80 -2.76
N ILE A 11 1.91 -5.13 -4.05
CA ILE A 11 2.27 -6.46 -4.53
C ILE A 11 3.69 -6.85 -4.09
N ILE A 12 3.79 -8.04 -3.49
CA ILE A 12 5.06 -8.66 -3.07
C ILE A 12 5.23 -9.99 -3.82
N GLN A 13 4.42 -11.00 -3.50
CA GLN A 13 4.42 -12.29 -4.22
C GLN A 13 3.39 -12.34 -5.37
N GLY A 14 2.27 -11.62 -5.26
CA GLY A 14 1.20 -11.64 -6.26
C GLY A 14 0.68 -13.06 -6.50
N SER A 15 0.51 -13.43 -7.77
CA SER A 15 0.13 -14.78 -8.20
C SER A 15 1.34 -15.64 -8.61
N LYS A 16 2.58 -15.20 -8.33
CA LYS A 16 3.77 -15.97 -8.69
C LYS A 16 3.82 -17.28 -7.89
N LYS A 17 4.24 -18.36 -8.56
CA LYS A 17 4.43 -19.67 -7.92
C LYS A 17 5.80 -19.69 -7.21
N GLY A 18 5.84 -20.33 -6.03
CA GLY A 18 7.07 -20.48 -5.24
C GLY A 18 7.49 -19.20 -4.50
N LYS A 19 8.78 -19.11 -4.14
CA LYS A 19 9.36 -18.01 -3.35
C LYS A 19 9.85 -16.87 -4.25
N VAL A 20 8.99 -16.40 -5.16
CA VAL A 20 9.35 -15.36 -6.13
C VAL A 20 8.67 -14.05 -5.79
N LEU A 21 9.44 -12.95 -5.84
CA LEU A 21 8.96 -11.60 -5.58
C LEU A 21 8.74 -10.81 -6.88
N HIS A 22 7.76 -9.91 -6.89
CA HIS A 22 7.68 -8.82 -7.85
C HIS A 22 8.76 -7.77 -7.54
N ASN A 23 9.16 -6.99 -8.54
CA ASN A 23 10.08 -5.87 -8.31
C ASN A 23 9.47 -4.90 -7.27
N GLN A 24 10.25 -4.54 -6.25
CA GLN A 24 9.86 -3.66 -5.14
C GLN A 24 10.36 -2.22 -5.29
N ASP A 25 10.99 -1.84 -6.41
CA ASP A 25 11.53 -0.48 -6.65
C ASP A 25 10.46 0.61 -6.60
N TYR A 26 9.21 0.28 -6.93
CA TYR A 26 8.07 1.20 -6.79
C TYR A 26 7.95 1.79 -5.38
N ARG A 27 8.41 1.05 -4.34
CA ARG A 27 8.40 1.52 -2.95
C ARG A 27 9.35 2.69 -2.76
N LYS A 28 10.49 2.73 -3.44
CA LYS A 28 11.44 3.86 -3.39
C LYS A 28 10.80 5.10 -4.00
N ASP A 29 10.16 4.95 -5.16
CA ASP A 29 9.46 6.05 -5.83
C ASP A 29 8.31 6.60 -4.98
N LEU A 30 7.50 5.72 -4.39
CA LEU A 30 6.42 6.12 -3.49
C LEU A 30 6.95 6.84 -2.26
N LYS A 31 8.00 6.32 -1.61
CA LYS A 31 8.62 6.99 -0.46
C LYS A 31 9.10 8.40 -0.82
N ARG A 32 9.74 8.57 -1.98
CA ARG A 32 10.16 9.89 -2.48
C ARG A 32 8.97 10.85 -2.62
N ILE A 33 7.91 10.42 -3.31
CA ILE A 33 6.70 11.23 -3.53
C ILE A 33 6.04 11.58 -2.18
N LEU A 34 5.83 10.59 -1.32
CA LEU A 34 5.14 10.77 -0.05
C LEU A 34 5.92 11.68 0.90
N ASN A 35 7.24 11.53 1.00
CA ASN A 35 8.08 12.42 1.82
C ASN A 35 8.05 13.88 1.30
N LYS A 36 7.90 14.08 -0.01
CA LYS A 36 7.80 15.42 -0.60
C LYS A 36 6.50 16.14 -0.22
N TYR A 37 5.37 15.42 -0.19
CA TYR A 37 4.04 16.02 0.05
C TYR A 37 3.52 15.85 1.48
N PHE A 38 4.09 14.92 2.24
CA PHE A 38 3.76 14.66 3.64
C PHE A 38 5.06 14.55 4.47
N PRO A 39 5.86 15.63 4.56
CA PRO A 39 7.19 15.58 5.17
C PRO A 39 7.18 15.22 6.65
N GLU A 40 6.08 15.48 7.36
CA GLU A 40 5.90 15.12 8.77
C GLU A 40 5.30 13.72 8.98
N ALA A 41 4.87 13.04 7.90
CA ALA A 41 4.23 11.75 8.03
C ALA A 41 5.24 10.61 8.15
N ARG A 42 5.02 9.71 9.10
CA ARG A 42 5.75 8.46 9.23
C ARG A 42 5.28 7.48 8.15
N ILE A 43 6.19 7.02 7.32
CA ILE A 43 5.92 5.99 6.31
C ILE A 43 6.22 4.60 6.88
N ILE A 44 5.24 3.69 6.81
CA ILE A 44 5.39 2.28 7.14
C ILE A 44 5.51 1.48 5.83
N ASP A 45 6.62 0.78 5.66
CA ASP A 45 6.92 -0.06 4.49
C ASP A 45 7.21 -1.51 4.95
N PRO A 46 6.26 -2.45 4.83
CA PRO A 46 6.40 -3.82 5.33
C PRO A 46 7.60 -4.59 4.75
N VAL A 47 7.98 -4.31 3.50
CA VAL A 47 9.10 -4.99 2.84
C VAL A 47 10.44 -4.52 3.39
N ALA A 48 10.56 -3.22 3.70
CA ALA A 48 11.78 -2.69 4.31
C ALA A 48 12.06 -3.31 5.69
N VAL A 49 11.01 -3.74 6.39
CA VAL A 49 11.10 -4.37 7.71
C VAL A 49 11.33 -5.89 7.62
N HIS A 50 10.91 -6.52 6.51
CA HIS A 50 10.95 -7.98 6.33
C HIS A 50 11.46 -8.40 4.93
N PRO A 51 12.72 -8.09 4.56
CA PRO A 51 13.24 -8.37 3.21
C PRO A 51 13.25 -9.88 2.88
N GLU A 52 13.44 -10.73 3.88
CA GLU A 52 13.54 -12.19 3.74
C GLU A 52 12.22 -12.93 4.06
N SER A 53 11.08 -12.22 4.03
CA SER A 53 9.80 -12.77 4.53
C SER A 53 9.35 -14.05 3.83
N VAL A 54 9.78 -14.27 2.59
CA VAL A 54 9.48 -15.48 1.80
C VAL A 54 10.21 -16.73 2.30
N TYR A 55 11.25 -16.57 3.12
CA TYR A 55 12.00 -17.67 3.73
C TYR A 55 11.62 -17.91 5.19
N TYR A 56 10.70 -17.11 5.74
CA TYR A 56 10.24 -17.29 7.11
C TYR A 56 9.56 -18.65 7.31
N THR A 57 9.70 -19.17 8.54
CA THR A 57 8.89 -20.31 8.99
C THR A 57 7.41 -19.93 8.95
N TYR A 58 6.54 -20.93 8.93
CA TYR A 58 5.09 -20.72 8.94
C TYR A 58 4.65 -19.76 10.06
N GLU A 59 5.12 -19.99 11.30
CA GLU A 59 4.75 -19.18 12.45
C GLU A 59 5.21 -17.72 12.35
N THR A 60 6.45 -17.50 11.89
CA THR A 60 6.97 -16.15 11.70
C THR A 60 6.25 -15.44 10.55
N GLY A 61 6.03 -16.13 9.43
CA GLY A 61 5.26 -15.60 8.29
C GLY A 61 3.84 -15.21 8.68
N LYS A 62 3.14 -16.05 9.46
CA LYS A 62 1.80 -15.78 9.98
C LYS A 62 1.78 -14.54 10.88
N LYS A 63 2.74 -14.41 11.80
CA LYS A 63 2.86 -13.22 12.68
C LYS A 63 3.09 -11.95 11.87
N VAL A 64 3.96 -11.99 10.87
CA VAL A 64 4.28 -10.85 9.99
C VAL A 64 3.06 -10.44 9.17
N PHE A 65 2.35 -11.40 8.58
CA PHE A 65 1.10 -11.15 7.86
C PHE A 65 0.07 -10.40 8.72
N HIS A 66 -0.23 -10.91 9.93
CA HIS A 66 -1.17 -10.24 10.83
C HIS A 66 -0.65 -8.89 11.35
N ASN A 67 0.67 -8.73 11.50
CA ASN A 67 1.26 -7.45 11.88
C ASN A 67 1.11 -6.40 10.77
N SER A 68 1.30 -6.78 9.51
CA SER A 68 1.09 -5.91 8.34
C SER A 68 -0.33 -5.32 8.32
N ILE A 69 -1.35 -6.18 8.53
CA ILE A 69 -2.75 -5.75 8.61
C ILE A 69 -2.97 -4.77 9.76
N ARG A 70 -2.43 -5.05 10.96
CA ARG A 70 -2.55 -4.15 12.12
C ARG A 70 -1.91 -2.79 11.86
N GLN A 71 -0.75 -2.77 11.19
CA GLN A 71 -0.07 -1.53 10.82
C GLN A 71 -0.89 -0.71 9.81
N ALA A 72 -1.46 -1.37 8.78
CA ALA A 72 -2.35 -0.72 7.82
C ALA A 72 -3.56 -0.09 8.52
N LEU A 73 -4.22 -0.83 9.43
CA LEU A 73 -5.36 -0.35 10.21
C LEU A 73 -5.04 0.81 11.16
N SER A 74 -3.80 0.91 11.63
CA SER A 74 -3.35 1.97 12.54
C SER A 74 -2.91 3.27 11.82
N SER A 75 -2.97 3.29 10.49
CA SER A 75 -2.47 4.41 9.68
C SER A 75 -3.59 5.38 9.30
N ASP A 76 -3.23 6.65 9.05
CA ASP A 76 -4.20 7.66 8.61
C ASP A 76 -4.56 7.51 7.13
N LEU A 77 -3.66 6.91 6.35
CA LEU A 77 -3.80 6.65 4.92
C LEU A 77 -3.06 5.37 4.52
N VAL A 78 -3.67 4.58 3.65
CA VAL A 78 -3.04 3.44 2.99
C VAL A 78 -2.86 3.75 1.51
N ILE A 79 -1.63 3.60 1.01
CA ILE A 79 -1.33 3.60 -0.43
C ILE A 79 -1.22 2.14 -0.87
N ALA A 80 -2.09 1.68 -1.77
CA ALA A 80 -2.07 0.34 -2.32
C ALA A 80 -1.52 0.34 -3.75
N TYR A 81 -0.34 -0.23 -3.97
CA TYR A 81 0.25 -0.37 -5.31
C TYR A 81 -0.05 -1.77 -5.90
N LEU A 82 -0.93 -1.81 -6.91
CA LEU A 82 -1.49 -3.02 -7.49
C LEU A 82 -1.40 -3.01 -9.04
N PRO A 83 -0.21 -3.18 -9.63
CA PRO A 83 -0.11 -3.34 -11.09
C PRO A 83 -0.79 -4.63 -11.56
N GLU A 84 -0.83 -5.64 -10.68
CA GLU A 84 -1.53 -6.92 -10.82
C GLU A 84 -2.25 -7.24 -9.50
N ALA A 85 -3.10 -8.27 -9.51
CA ALA A 85 -3.82 -8.70 -8.31
C ALA A 85 -2.86 -9.22 -7.22
N SER A 86 -3.12 -8.85 -5.96
CA SER A 86 -2.35 -9.29 -4.79
C SER A 86 -3.31 -9.66 -3.66
N MET A 87 -3.30 -10.93 -3.25
CA MET A 87 -4.19 -11.43 -2.18
C MET A 87 -3.93 -10.74 -0.84
N GLY A 88 -2.66 -10.56 -0.47
CA GLY A 88 -2.28 -9.91 0.79
C GLY A 88 -2.77 -8.46 0.84
N THR A 89 -2.52 -7.71 -0.23
CA THR A 89 -2.98 -6.32 -0.36
C THR A 89 -4.50 -6.22 -0.39
N ALA A 90 -5.20 -7.16 -1.05
CA ALA A 90 -6.66 -7.21 -1.03
C ALA A 90 -7.22 -7.37 0.40
N ILE A 91 -6.58 -8.20 1.24
CA ILE A 91 -6.97 -8.35 2.65
C ILE A 91 -6.71 -7.05 3.43
N GLU A 92 -5.56 -6.41 3.23
CA GLU A 92 -5.26 -5.11 3.86
C GLU A 92 -6.31 -4.05 3.48
N MET A 93 -6.69 -3.98 2.19
CA MET A 93 -7.71 -3.07 1.69
C MET A 93 -9.10 -3.36 2.30
N TRP A 94 -9.48 -4.64 2.39
CA TRP A 94 -10.74 -5.06 2.97
C TRP A 94 -10.86 -4.67 4.45
N GLU A 95 -9.84 -4.95 5.24
CA GLU A 95 -9.83 -4.61 6.66
C GLU A 95 -9.85 -3.09 6.87
N CYS A 96 -9.07 -2.34 6.07
CA CYS A 96 -9.07 -0.88 6.10
C CYS A 96 -10.44 -0.30 5.73
N HIS A 97 -11.10 -0.82 4.69
CA HIS A 97 -12.44 -0.41 4.30
C HIS A 97 -13.45 -0.61 5.44
N ARG A 98 -13.46 -1.79 6.09
CA ARG A 98 -14.34 -2.10 7.22
C ARG A 98 -14.13 -1.15 8.41
N LYS A 99 -12.89 -0.66 8.60
CA LYS A 99 -12.53 0.27 9.68
C LYS A 99 -12.48 1.74 9.24
N LYS A 100 -12.93 2.05 8.03
CA LYS A 100 -12.97 3.40 7.44
C LYS A 100 -11.59 4.09 7.34
N VAL A 101 -10.51 3.31 7.29
CA VAL A 101 -9.17 3.81 6.96
C VAL A 101 -9.12 4.06 5.45
N PRO A 102 -8.82 5.28 4.97
CA PRO A 102 -8.88 5.57 3.54
C PRO A 102 -7.76 4.84 2.79
N VAL A 103 -8.14 4.21 1.68
CA VAL A 103 -7.22 3.53 0.75
C VAL A 103 -7.14 4.32 -0.54
N TRP A 104 -5.94 4.71 -0.95
CA TRP A 104 -5.65 5.26 -2.28
C TRP A 104 -4.88 4.22 -3.08
N THR A 105 -5.42 3.83 -4.22
CA THR A 105 -4.90 2.71 -5.00
C THR A 105 -4.24 3.21 -6.27
N ILE A 106 -3.08 2.66 -6.61
CA ILE A 106 -2.40 2.87 -7.89
C ILE A 106 -2.49 1.56 -8.65
N SER A 107 -3.33 1.50 -9.69
CA SER A 107 -3.63 0.26 -10.40
C SER A 107 -4.27 0.50 -11.77
N PRO A 108 -3.97 -0.35 -12.78
CA PRO A 108 -4.75 -0.44 -14.01
C PRO A 108 -6.09 -1.18 -13.79
N LEU A 109 -6.28 -1.87 -12.67
CA LEU A 109 -7.42 -2.77 -12.41
C LEU A 109 -8.68 -2.04 -11.95
N LYS A 110 -9.06 -0.92 -12.59
CA LYS A 110 -10.16 -0.05 -12.15
C LYS A 110 -11.53 -0.76 -12.08
N GLU A 111 -11.74 -1.80 -12.89
CA GLU A 111 -12.97 -2.60 -12.87
C GLU A 111 -12.96 -3.76 -11.87
N ASN A 112 -11.80 -4.12 -11.32
CA ASN A 112 -11.72 -5.14 -10.28
C ASN A 112 -12.46 -4.66 -9.03
N TRP A 113 -13.35 -5.47 -8.47
CA TRP A 113 -14.24 -5.06 -7.38
C TRP A 113 -13.52 -4.61 -6.11
N VAL A 114 -12.40 -5.24 -5.75
CA VAL A 114 -11.59 -4.84 -4.60
C VAL A 114 -11.04 -3.42 -4.83
N VAL A 115 -10.51 -3.15 -6.03
CA VAL A 115 -10.02 -1.80 -6.37
C VAL A 115 -11.18 -0.81 -6.50
N LYS A 116 -12.24 -1.16 -7.21
CA LYS A 116 -13.39 -0.29 -7.53
C LYS A 116 -14.14 0.15 -6.28
N PHE A 117 -14.41 -0.76 -5.36
CA PHE A 117 -15.32 -0.51 -4.23
C PHE A 117 -14.60 -0.18 -2.92
N LEU A 118 -13.36 -0.63 -2.72
CA LEU A 118 -12.64 -0.40 -1.47
C LEU A 118 -11.71 0.81 -1.52
N SER A 119 -11.37 1.30 -2.72
CA SER A 119 -10.53 2.49 -2.86
C SER A 119 -11.34 3.77 -2.70
N ARG A 120 -10.82 4.72 -1.93
CA ARG A 120 -11.33 6.10 -1.89
C ARG A 120 -10.91 6.91 -3.11
N LYS A 121 -9.73 6.61 -3.67
CA LYS A 121 -9.20 7.16 -4.92
C LYS A 121 -8.43 6.09 -5.68
N VAL A 122 -8.52 6.12 -7.01
CA VAL A 122 -7.76 5.23 -7.89
C VAL A 122 -6.96 6.06 -8.88
N PHE A 123 -5.66 5.80 -8.93
CA PHE A 123 -4.70 6.40 -9.85
C PHE A 123 -4.20 5.32 -10.81
N SER A 124 -3.99 5.67 -12.07
CA SER A 124 -3.39 4.81 -13.09
C SER A 124 -1.88 4.63 -12.91
N SER A 125 -1.20 5.59 -12.25
CA SER A 125 0.25 5.57 -12.08
C SER A 125 0.70 6.39 -10.86
N THR A 126 1.96 6.17 -10.44
CA THR A 126 2.63 7.00 -9.42
C THR A 126 2.74 8.46 -9.86
N LYS A 127 2.91 8.72 -11.17
CA LYS A 127 2.93 10.07 -11.74
C LYS A 127 1.58 10.78 -11.61
N GLU A 128 0.47 10.06 -11.80
CA GLU A 128 -0.87 10.63 -11.60
C GLU A 128 -1.12 10.96 -10.12
N LEU A 129 -0.69 10.09 -9.20
CA LEU A 129 -0.72 10.38 -7.76
C LEU A 129 0.09 11.64 -7.43
N GLU A 130 1.33 11.75 -7.91
CA GLU A 130 2.18 12.93 -7.68
C GLU A 130 1.55 14.20 -8.27
N GLY A 131 1.00 14.13 -9.48
CA GLY A 131 0.30 15.25 -10.10
C GLY A 131 -0.95 15.69 -9.31
N TYR A 132 -1.69 14.74 -8.73
CA TYR A 132 -2.82 15.03 -7.84
C TYR A 132 -2.35 15.74 -6.56
N LEU A 133 -1.33 15.20 -5.89
CA LEU A 133 -0.75 15.81 -4.69
C LEU A 133 -0.23 17.23 -4.95
N GLY A 134 0.45 17.45 -6.09
CA GLY A 134 0.92 18.77 -6.51
C GLY A 134 -0.18 19.82 -6.61
N LYS A 135 -1.36 19.44 -7.12
CA LYS A 135 -2.54 20.34 -7.20
C LYS A 135 -3.18 20.58 -5.84
N CYS A 136 -3.11 19.60 -4.94
CA CYS A 136 -3.71 19.67 -3.61
C CYS A 136 -2.81 20.31 -2.55
N SER A 137 -1.56 20.66 -2.87
CA SER A 137 -0.64 21.39 -1.96
C SER A 137 -1.17 22.75 -1.47
N GLY A 138 -2.30 23.24 -2.02
CA GLY A 138 -3.07 24.38 -1.51
C GLY A 138 -4.19 24.05 -0.51
N GLY A 139 -4.37 22.78 -0.12
CA GLY A 139 -5.33 22.33 0.89
C GLY A 139 -5.64 20.82 0.83
N LEU A 140 -5.16 20.05 1.81
CA LEU A 140 -5.51 18.65 2.11
C LEU A 140 -5.95 18.46 3.57
#